data_AF-A0A7S3G8F9-F1
#
_entry.id   AF-A0A7S3G8F9-F1
#
_cell.length_a   1.000
_cell.length_b   1.000
_cell.length_c   1.000
_cell.angle_alpha   90.00
_cell.angle_beta   90.00
_cell.angle_gamma   90.00
#
_symmetry.space_group_name_H-M   'P 1'
#
loop_
_entity.id
_entity.type
_entity.pdbx_description
1 polymer ?
#
loop_
_entity_poly.entity_id
_entity_poly.type
_entity_poly.pdbx_seq_one_letter_code
_entity_poly.pdbx_strand_id
1 'polypeptide(L)'
;ELDSHLSPLLLQMFETVVEMCDGNDGNVSEALHNQAASITCGVMLKAAMRKEDVNNEGMRQLRTVCVRLLQVMLEAEKTRGETSSLLASLTPFMFAYTAERLFREGVVKSEVWQTKTENDNKKKKEKRKGVTKKERESKSLAMNMMEKERSVCEEGLLLYILAITTAEKRDNNVFVTPKRLHESAWLGDIAAASDGFSFFSLVLAPHLVANVEVVVGGKLKRLRYLRPLMAVKEWKRMTEFRSNLLYAVERENINDSIEDFFEKAEEIKDRM
;
A
#
# COMPACT_ATOMS: atom_id res chain seq x y z
N GLU A 1 25.58 7.57 -10.18
CA GLU A 1 24.39 8.36 -9.77
C GLU A 1 23.17 7.82 -10.51
N LEU A 2 21.94 8.18 -10.13
CA LEU A 2 20.77 7.81 -10.93
C LEU A 2 20.50 8.98 -11.88
N ASP A 3 20.72 8.77 -13.17
CA ASP A 3 20.47 9.76 -14.22
C ASP A 3 19.06 9.56 -14.78
N SER A 4 18.32 10.64 -15.02
CA SER A 4 16.98 10.59 -15.59
C SER A 4 16.97 9.96 -16.98
N HIS A 5 18.06 10.08 -17.75
CA HIS A 5 18.19 9.44 -19.06
C HIS A 5 18.29 7.90 -19.01
N LEU A 6 18.72 7.33 -17.88
CA LEU A 6 18.80 5.88 -17.68
C LEU A 6 17.52 5.28 -17.08
N SER A 7 16.61 6.12 -16.59
CA SER A 7 15.38 5.67 -15.93
C SER A 7 14.48 4.77 -16.80
N PRO A 8 14.30 5.00 -18.12
CA PRO A 8 13.44 4.13 -18.94
C PRO A 8 14.03 2.73 -19.14
N LEU A 9 15.35 2.64 -19.28
CA LEU A 9 16.04 1.36 -19.44
C LEU A 9 15.94 0.54 -18.14
N LEU A 10 16.20 1.18 -17.00
CA LEU A 10 16.05 0.52 -15.69
C LEU A 10 14.61 0.08 -15.45
N LEU A 11 13.62 0.92 -15.81
CA LEU A 11 12.21 0.59 -15.71
C LEU A 11 11.90 -0.70 -16.49
N GLN A 12 12.26 -0.77 -17.77
CA GLN A 12 12.03 -1.95 -18.60
C GLN A 12 12.72 -3.21 -18.05
N MET A 13 13.95 -3.05 -17.53
CA MET A 13 14.67 -4.17 -16.91
C MET A 13 13.94 -4.69 -15.67
N PHE A 14 13.52 -3.79 -14.77
CA PHE A 14 12.77 -4.21 -13.58
C PHE A 14 11.42 -4.80 -13.91
N GLU A 15 10.70 -4.28 -14.91
CA GLU A 15 9.43 -4.84 -15.37
C GLU A 15 9.61 -6.28 -15.86
N THR A 16 10.65 -6.51 -16.67
CA THR A 16 10.98 -7.86 -17.17
C THR A 16 11.30 -8.81 -16.00
N VAL A 17 12.09 -8.36 -15.02
CA VAL A 17 12.43 -9.19 -13.85
C VAL A 17 11.19 -9.48 -13.00
N VAL A 18 10.27 -8.52 -12.84
CA VAL A 18 8.98 -8.74 -12.16
C VAL A 18 8.20 -9.84 -12.87
N GLU A 19 8.03 -9.76 -14.19
CA GLU A 19 7.30 -10.77 -14.97
C GLU A 19 7.95 -12.15 -14.89
N MET A 20 9.28 -12.22 -14.90
CA MET A 20 10.00 -13.49 -14.74
C MET A 20 9.84 -14.08 -13.33
N CYS A 21 9.76 -13.24 -12.30
CA CYS A 21 9.65 -13.66 -10.91
C CYS A 21 8.21 -14.01 -10.49
N ASP A 22 7.20 -13.38 -11.11
CA ASP A 22 5.81 -13.54 -10.74
C ASP A 22 5.34 -15.00 -10.95
N GLY A 23 4.91 -15.65 -9.86
CA GLY A 23 4.53 -17.06 -9.85
C GLY A 23 5.69 -18.07 -10.00
N ASN A 24 6.95 -17.65 -10.08
CA ASN A 24 8.10 -18.54 -10.26
C ASN A 24 9.16 -18.39 -9.16
N ASP A 25 9.01 -19.18 -8.08
CA ASP A 25 9.92 -19.20 -6.94
C ASP A 25 11.39 -19.50 -7.32
N GLY A 26 11.64 -20.24 -8.41
CA GLY A 26 13.01 -20.52 -8.87
C GLY A 26 13.70 -19.26 -9.40
N ASN A 27 12.98 -18.48 -10.20
CA ASN A 27 13.45 -17.18 -10.69
C ASN A 27 13.59 -16.18 -9.54
N VAL A 28 12.69 -16.22 -8.54
CA VAL A 28 12.85 -15.41 -7.32
C VAL A 28 14.13 -15.77 -6.59
N SER A 29 14.41 -17.06 -6.39
CA SER A 29 15.62 -17.53 -5.72
C SER A 29 16.88 -17.04 -6.45
N GLU A 30 16.92 -17.19 -7.78
CA GLU A 30 18.01 -16.69 -8.60
C GLU A 30 18.19 -15.17 -8.48
N ALA A 31 17.09 -14.41 -8.50
CA ALA A 31 17.13 -12.96 -8.33
C ALA A 31 17.67 -12.56 -6.95
N LEU A 32 17.27 -13.27 -5.89
CA LEU A 32 17.77 -13.05 -4.53
C LEU A 32 19.27 -13.36 -4.42
N HIS A 33 19.73 -14.47 -5.00
CA HIS A 33 21.16 -14.82 -5.05
C HIS A 33 22.00 -13.76 -5.79
N ASN A 34 21.45 -13.17 -6.85
CA ASN A 34 22.10 -12.12 -7.62
C ASN A 34 21.94 -10.71 -7.02
N GLN A 35 21.59 -10.61 -5.73
CA GLN A 35 21.44 -9.34 -5.00
C GLN A 35 20.39 -8.38 -5.60
N ALA A 36 19.47 -8.87 -6.42
CA ALA A 36 18.49 -8.04 -7.10
C ALA A 36 17.68 -7.19 -6.12
N ALA A 37 17.35 -7.75 -4.96
CA ALA A 37 16.60 -7.03 -3.93
C ALA A 37 17.36 -5.83 -3.32
N SER A 38 18.67 -5.97 -3.08
CA SER A 38 19.50 -4.87 -2.58
C SER A 38 19.57 -3.73 -3.61
N ILE A 39 19.78 -4.08 -4.88
CA ILE A 39 19.79 -3.13 -5.99
C ILE A 39 18.42 -2.44 -6.11
N THR A 40 17.34 -3.21 -6.05
CA THR A 40 15.95 -2.72 -6.12
C THR A 40 15.67 -1.71 -5.02
N CYS A 41 16.07 -2.00 -3.78
CA CYS A 41 15.96 -1.05 -2.68
C CYS A 41 16.82 0.19 -2.88
N GLY A 42 18.08 0.04 -3.30
CA GLY A 42 18.97 1.15 -3.57
C GLY A 42 18.39 2.12 -4.60
N VAL A 43 17.86 1.59 -5.71
CA VAL A 43 17.20 2.39 -6.76
C VAL A 43 15.96 3.08 -6.23
N MET A 44 15.05 2.34 -5.60
CA MET A 44 13.80 2.86 -5.05
C MET A 44 14.04 4.01 -4.05
N LEU A 45 14.96 3.81 -3.10
CA LEU A 45 15.28 4.81 -2.09
C LEU A 45 15.95 6.03 -2.70
N LYS A 46 16.93 5.83 -3.60
CA LYS A 46 17.65 6.93 -4.23
C LYS A 46 16.74 7.78 -5.10
N ALA A 47 15.83 7.16 -5.85
CA ALA A 47 14.81 7.85 -6.64
C ALA A 47 13.82 8.64 -5.75
N ALA A 48 13.68 8.32 -4.47
CA ALA A 48 12.87 9.08 -3.52
C ALA A 48 13.67 10.14 -2.74
N MET A 49 15.01 10.11 -2.79
CA MET A 49 15.87 10.99 -2.02
C MET A 49 16.12 12.35 -2.67
N ARG A 50 15.93 12.50 -3.98
CA ARG A 50 16.09 13.80 -4.66
C ARG A 50 14.74 14.47 -4.80
N LYS A 51 14.68 15.75 -4.45
CA LYS A 51 13.44 16.52 -4.44
C LYS A 51 12.87 16.68 -5.85
N GLU A 52 13.73 16.93 -6.84
CA GLU A 52 13.31 16.98 -8.25
C GLU A 52 12.73 15.64 -8.76
N ASP A 53 13.14 14.52 -8.19
CA ASP A 53 12.76 13.19 -8.67
C ASP A 53 11.45 12.66 -8.08
N VAL A 54 10.95 13.25 -6.98
CA VAL A 54 9.69 12.82 -6.34
C VAL A 54 8.52 12.91 -7.31
N ASN A 55 8.43 14.03 -8.03
CA ASN A 55 7.33 14.30 -8.97
C ASN A 55 7.68 13.94 -10.43
N ASN A 56 8.90 13.45 -10.69
CA ASN A 56 9.28 12.97 -12.01
C ASN A 56 8.56 11.64 -12.29
N GLU A 57 7.81 11.59 -13.39
CA GLU A 57 6.99 10.43 -13.73
C GLU A 57 7.81 9.16 -14.00
N GLY A 58 8.95 9.27 -14.70
CA GLY A 58 9.82 8.13 -14.95
C GLY A 58 10.42 7.56 -13.65
N MET A 59 10.82 8.43 -12.72
CA MET A 59 11.31 8.00 -11.40
C MET A 59 10.20 7.39 -10.55
N ARG A 60 8.97 7.88 -10.66
CA ARG A 60 7.80 7.29 -9.98
C ARG A 60 7.48 5.89 -10.49
N GLN A 61 7.47 5.71 -11.81
CA GLN A 61 7.28 4.40 -12.43
C GLN A 61 8.38 3.44 -12.00
N LEU A 62 9.63 3.91 -11.99
CA LEU A 62 10.77 3.14 -11.51
C LEU A 62 10.63 2.72 -10.03
N ARG A 63 10.20 3.63 -9.15
CA ARG A 63 9.93 3.28 -7.74
C ARG A 63 8.79 2.27 -7.61
N THR A 64 7.73 2.45 -8.39
CA THR A 64 6.56 1.56 -8.39
C THR A 64 6.92 0.13 -8.81
N VAL A 65 7.69 -0.03 -9.90
CA VAL A 65 8.14 -1.37 -10.33
C VAL A 65 9.11 -1.98 -9.31
N CYS A 66 9.97 -1.19 -8.68
CA CYS A 66 10.84 -1.68 -7.61
C CYS A 66 10.04 -2.21 -6.42
N VAL A 67 8.99 -1.49 -6.00
CA VAL A 67 8.10 -1.96 -4.93
C VAL A 67 7.41 -3.26 -5.31
N ARG A 68 6.92 -3.39 -6.55
CA ARG A 68 6.31 -4.64 -7.06
C ARG A 68 7.30 -5.80 -7.02
N LEU A 69 8.54 -5.60 -7.46
CA LEU A 69 9.56 -6.66 -7.43
C LEU A 69 9.85 -7.13 -6.00
N LEU A 70 9.98 -6.19 -5.05
CA LEU A 70 10.18 -6.53 -3.64
C LEU A 70 8.98 -7.28 -3.04
N GLN A 71 7.76 -6.93 -3.45
CA GLN A 71 6.55 -7.67 -3.04
C GLN A 71 6.59 -9.12 -3.54
N VAL A 72 6.87 -9.32 -4.83
CA VAL A 72 7.00 -10.66 -5.43
C VAL A 72 8.05 -11.49 -4.68
N MET A 73 9.22 -10.90 -4.39
CA MET A 73 10.29 -11.56 -3.65
C MET A 73 9.90 -11.96 -2.22
N LEU A 74 9.09 -11.15 -1.53
CA LEU A 74 8.62 -11.43 -0.16
C LEU A 74 7.48 -12.46 -0.11
N GLU A 75 6.72 -12.57 -1.20
CA GLU A 75 5.59 -13.48 -1.34
C GLU A 75 5.99 -14.89 -1.78
N ALA A 76 7.17 -15.04 -2.39
CA ALA A 76 7.75 -16.34 -2.75
C ALA A 76 7.94 -17.23 -1.52
N GLU A 77 7.41 -18.46 -1.59
CA GLU A 77 7.32 -19.33 -0.41
C GLU A 77 8.52 -20.26 -0.26
N LYS A 78 9.04 -20.78 -1.38
CA LYS A 78 10.15 -21.75 -1.35
C LYS A 78 11.50 -21.10 -1.03
N THR A 79 11.57 -19.78 -1.07
CA THR A 79 12.79 -19.00 -0.81
C THR A 79 12.94 -18.57 0.64
N ARG A 80 12.14 -19.07 1.60
CA ARG A 80 12.12 -18.63 3.02
C ARG A 80 13.51 -18.37 3.65
N GLY A 81 14.51 -19.20 3.35
CA GLY A 81 15.89 -18.99 3.83
C GLY A 81 16.55 -17.74 3.23
N GLU A 82 16.45 -17.56 1.91
CA GLU A 82 16.95 -16.38 1.18
C GLU A 82 16.10 -15.14 1.48
N THR A 83 14.78 -15.29 1.60
CA THR A 83 13.87 -14.24 2.05
C THR A 83 14.23 -13.79 3.45
N SER A 84 14.79 -14.64 4.31
CA SER A 84 15.25 -14.23 5.65
C SER A 84 16.47 -13.30 5.58
N SER A 85 17.40 -13.57 4.66
CA SER A 85 18.54 -12.68 4.38
C SER A 85 18.06 -11.34 3.80
N LEU A 86 17.12 -11.40 2.85
CA LEU A 86 16.45 -10.21 2.33
C LEU A 86 15.79 -9.43 3.47
N LEU A 87 14.94 -10.09 4.26
CA LEU A 87 14.23 -9.47 5.36
C LEU A 87 15.20 -8.85 6.34
N ALA A 88 16.34 -9.46 6.68
CA ALA A 88 17.36 -8.86 7.54
C ALA A 88 17.91 -7.54 6.98
N SER A 89 18.05 -7.42 5.65
CA SER A 89 18.48 -6.20 4.96
C SER A 89 17.37 -5.13 4.82
N LEU A 90 16.10 -5.54 4.81
CA LEU A 90 14.94 -4.65 4.65
C LEU A 90 14.33 -4.29 5.99
N THR A 91 14.33 -3.01 6.36
CA THR A 91 13.57 -2.56 7.54
C THR A 91 12.23 -1.97 7.12
N PRO A 92 11.11 -2.31 7.80
CA PRO A 92 9.83 -1.61 7.61
C PRO A 92 9.96 -0.09 7.70
N PHE A 93 10.89 0.36 8.53
CA PHE A 93 11.30 1.76 8.69
C PHE A 93 11.66 2.45 7.38
N MET A 94 12.50 1.83 6.55
CA MET A 94 12.95 2.44 5.30
C MET A 94 11.78 2.76 4.38
N PHE A 95 10.84 1.83 4.22
CA PHE A 95 9.66 2.01 3.38
C PHE A 95 8.68 3.05 3.95
N ALA A 96 8.45 3.01 5.27
CA ALA A 96 7.61 4.00 5.94
C ALA A 96 8.19 5.42 5.84
N TYR A 97 9.51 5.56 5.99
CA TYR A 97 10.21 6.83 5.83
C TYR A 97 10.16 7.35 4.39
N THR A 98 10.31 6.46 3.40
CA THR A 98 10.17 6.84 2.00
C THR A 98 8.77 7.33 1.69
N ALA A 99 7.73 6.62 2.15
CA ALA A 99 6.35 7.05 1.99
C ALA A 99 6.12 8.44 2.62
N GLU A 100 6.60 8.65 3.85
CA GLU A 100 6.54 9.95 4.52
C GLU A 100 7.19 11.07 3.70
N ARG A 101 8.36 10.80 3.12
CA ARG A 101 9.07 11.77 2.32
C ARG A 101 8.29 12.14 1.06
N LEU A 102 7.74 11.15 0.34
CA LEU A 102 6.89 11.39 -0.82
C LEU A 102 5.67 12.25 -0.45
N PHE A 103 5.09 12.02 0.73
CA PHE A 103 4.01 12.84 1.23
C PHE A 103 4.45 14.29 1.51
N ARG A 104 5.56 14.52 2.21
CA ARG A 104 6.03 15.88 2.47
C ARG A 104 6.34 16.65 1.19
N GLU A 105 6.95 15.97 0.22
CA GLU A 105 7.43 16.62 -0.98
C GLU A 105 6.35 16.78 -2.06
N GLY A 106 5.44 15.81 -2.18
CA GLY A 106 4.37 15.77 -3.18
C GLY A 106 2.99 16.19 -2.66
N VAL A 107 2.59 15.76 -1.46
CA VAL A 107 1.24 16.01 -0.92
C VAL A 107 1.16 17.31 -0.11
N VAL A 108 2.09 17.59 0.80
CA VAL A 108 1.99 18.76 1.69
C VAL A 108 2.03 20.09 0.93
N LYS A 109 2.69 20.12 -0.23
CA LYS A 109 2.73 21.29 -1.10
C LYS A 109 1.52 21.43 -2.03
N SER A 110 0.65 20.42 -2.08
CA SER A 110 -0.57 20.51 -2.87
C SER A 110 -1.51 21.56 -2.27
N GLU A 111 -2.20 22.31 -3.12
CA GLU A 111 -3.21 23.29 -2.71
C GLU A 111 -4.31 22.65 -1.85
N VAL A 112 -4.58 21.36 -2.08
CA VAL A 112 -5.59 20.55 -1.37
C VAL A 112 -5.21 20.35 0.09
N TRP A 113 -3.94 20.06 0.35
CA TRP A 113 -3.44 19.90 1.71
C TRP A 113 -3.40 21.25 2.43
N GLN A 114 -2.90 22.29 1.75
CA GLN A 114 -2.77 23.64 2.32
C GLN A 114 -4.13 24.22 2.73
N THR A 115 -5.15 24.15 1.85
CA THR A 115 -6.52 24.59 2.15
C THR A 115 -7.14 23.81 3.31
N LYS A 116 -6.80 22.52 3.47
CA LYS A 116 -7.26 21.73 4.60
C LYS A 116 -6.59 22.15 5.91
N THR A 117 -5.26 22.33 5.95
CA THR A 117 -4.58 22.82 7.16
C THR A 117 -5.04 24.21 7.58
N GLU A 118 -5.34 25.10 6.63
CA GLU A 118 -5.90 26.42 6.93
C GLU A 118 -7.30 26.33 7.55
N ASN A 119 -8.16 25.45 7.02
CA ASN A 119 -9.51 25.23 7.54
C ASN A 119 -9.49 24.50 8.90
N ASP A 120 -8.61 23.53 9.09
CA ASP A 120 -8.44 22.82 10.36
C ASP A 120 -7.85 23.74 11.44
N ASN A 121 -6.93 24.64 11.09
CA ASN A 121 -6.40 25.65 12.02
C ASN A 121 -7.47 26.68 12.41
N LYS A 122 -8.38 27.05 11.50
CA LYS A 122 -9.57 27.86 11.82
C LYS A 122 -10.54 27.12 12.74
N LYS A 123 -10.78 25.83 12.50
CA LYS A 123 -11.71 25.00 13.31
C LYS A 123 -11.14 24.50 14.64
N LYS A 124 -9.82 24.36 14.81
CA LYS A 124 -9.20 24.00 16.11
C LYS A 124 -9.43 25.05 17.19
N LYS A 125 -9.76 26.29 16.82
CA LYS A 125 -10.25 27.33 17.75
C LYS A 125 -11.72 27.15 18.16
N GLU A 126 -12.48 26.27 17.49
CA GLU A 126 -13.90 26.01 17.76
C GLU A 126 -14.21 24.51 17.96
N LYS A 127 -14.12 24.09 19.23
CA LYS A 127 -14.74 22.88 19.83
C LYS A 127 -14.28 21.49 19.38
N ARG A 128 -13.95 20.69 20.41
CA ARG A 128 -13.90 19.22 20.40
C ARG A 128 -15.29 18.65 20.04
N LYS A 129 -15.55 18.30 18.78
CA LYS A 129 -16.71 17.47 18.38
C LYS A 129 -16.28 16.00 18.18
N GLY A 130 -17.21 15.09 18.48
CA GLY A 130 -17.00 13.66 18.72
C GLY A 130 -16.39 12.83 17.58
N VAL A 131 -16.01 11.60 17.94
CA VAL A 131 -15.21 10.63 17.15
C VAL A 131 -15.80 10.36 15.76
N THR A 132 -17.12 10.19 15.65
CA THR A 132 -17.82 9.89 14.38
C THR A 132 -17.78 11.02 13.35
N LYS A 133 -17.62 12.28 13.78
CA LYS A 133 -17.44 13.42 12.87
C LYS A 133 -16.03 13.46 12.28
N LYS A 134 -15.02 13.17 13.11
CA LYS A 134 -13.62 13.12 12.69
C LYS A 134 -13.35 12.02 11.65
N GLU A 135 -13.97 10.85 11.78
CA GLU A 135 -13.84 9.76 10.81
C GLU A 135 -14.45 10.09 9.44
N ARG A 136 -15.57 10.84 9.41
CA ARG A 136 -16.16 11.30 8.14
C ARG A 136 -15.28 12.34 7.45
N GLU A 137 -14.70 13.26 8.22
CA GLU A 137 -13.80 14.30 7.72
C GLU A 137 -12.47 13.69 7.22
N SER A 138 -11.90 12.72 7.93
CA SER A 138 -10.69 12.01 7.50
C SER A 138 -10.92 11.20 6.22
N LYS A 139 -12.06 10.50 6.12
CA LYS A 139 -12.43 9.74 4.91
C LYS A 139 -12.66 10.64 3.70
N SER A 140 -13.30 11.79 3.87
CA SER A 140 -13.50 12.76 2.78
C SER A 140 -12.17 13.32 2.29
N LEU A 141 -11.26 13.64 3.20
CA LEU A 141 -9.92 14.09 2.85
C LEU A 141 -9.16 13.01 2.06
N ALA A 142 -9.17 11.78 2.56
CA ALA A 142 -8.50 10.65 1.91
C ALA A 142 -8.92 10.52 0.43
N MET A 143 -10.23 10.61 0.15
CA MET A 143 -10.76 10.52 -1.21
C MET A 143 -10.36 11.70 -2.08
N ASN A 144 -10.47 12.93 -1.57
CA ASN A 144 -10.09 14.13 -2.32
C ASN A 144 -8.59 14.15 -2.65
N MET A 145 -7.75 13.68 -1.74
CA MET A 145 -6.30 13.56 -1.96
C MET A 145 -5.99 12.48 -3.00
N MET A 146 -6.64 11.32 -2.95
CA MET A 146 -6.50 10.27 -3.97
C MET A 146 -6.97 10.71 -5.36
N GLU A 147 -7.94 11.62 -5.46
CA GLU A 147 -8.39 12.14 -6.75
C GLU A 147 -7.40 13.13 -7.36
N LYS A 148 -6.83 14.01 -6.52
CA LYS A 148 -6.01 15.13 -6.99
C LYS A 148 -4.51 14.82 -7.04
N GLU A 149 -4.03 13.95 -6.14
CA GLU A 149 -2.63 13.57 -5.99
C GLU A 149 -2.47 12.04 -6.12
N ARG A 150 -3.26 11.44 -7.03
CA ARG A 150 -3.44 9.99 -7.17
C ARG A 150 -2.12 9.24 -7.17
N SER A 151 -1.22 9.59 -8.08
CA SER A 151 0.00 8.83 -8.33
C SER A 151 0.95 8.83 -7.14
N VAL A 152 1.11 9.96 -6.43
CA VAL A 152 1.95 10.05 -5.23
C VAL A 152 1.31 9.29 -4.07
N CYS A 153 -0.01 9.37 -3.93
CA CYS A 153 -0.72 8.68 -2.86
C CYS A 153 -0.73 7.16 -3.07
N GLU A 154 -0.91 6.68 -4.30
CA GLU A 154 -0.80 5.25 -4.66
C GLU A 154 0.61 4.75 -4.36
N GLU A 155 1.64 5.48 -4.78
CA GLU A 155 3.03 5.11 -4.52
C GLU A 155 3.33 5.03 -3.01
N GLY A 156 2.94 6.05 -2.24
CA GLY A 156 3.11 6.05 -0.79
C GLY A 156 2.37 4.90 -0.10
N LEU A 157 1.19 4.53 -0.60
CA LEU A 157 0.44 3.38 -0.09
C LEU A 157 1.08 2.04 -0.47
N LEU A 158 1.69 1.90 -1.64
CA LEU A 158 2.42 0.69 -2.02
C LEU A 158 3.65 0.48 -1.14
N LEU A 159 4.43 1.54 -0.88
CA LEU A 159 5.53 1.51 0.09
C LEU A 159 5.04 1.15 1.49
N TYR A 160 3.86 1.66 1.88
CA TYR A 160 3.25 1.34 3.14
C TYR A 160 2.81 -0.13 3.24
N ILE A 161 2.23 -0.69 2.17
CA ILE A 161 1.94 -2.13 2.07
C ILE A 161 3.23 -2.94 2.24
N LEU A 162 4.30 -2.54 1.55
CA LEU A 162 5.60 -3.21 1.65
C LEU A 162 6.18 -3.14 3.08
N ALA A 163 6.01 -2.02 3.78
CA ALA A 163 6.39 -1.86 5.19
C ALA A 163 5.64 -2.85 6.09
N ILE A 164 4.31 -2.94 5.94
CA ILE A 164 3.47 -3.88 6.70
C ILE A 164 3.90 -5.31 6.40
N THR A 165 3.99 -5.70 5.13
CA THR A 165 4.34 -7.06 4.74
C THR A 165 5.73 -7.46 5.26
N THR A 166 6.70 -6.54 5.21
CA THR A 166 8.04 -6.76 5.79
C THR A 166 7.97 -6.96 7.30
N ALA A 167 7.19 -6.14 8.02
CA ALA A 167 7.03 -6.24 9.47
C ALA A 167 6.40 -7.58 9.87
N GLU A 168 5.32 -7.99 9.20
CA GLU A 168 4.68 -9.28 9.45
C GLU A 168 5.63 -10.45 9.26
N LYS A 169 6.37 -10.46 8.15
CA LYS A 169 7.30 -11.55 7.83
C LYS A 169 8.43 -11.64 8.86
N ARG A 170 8.91 -10.50 9.38
CA ARG A 170 9.92 -10.45 10.44
C ARG A 170 9.36 -10.91 11.81
N ASP A 171 8.11 -10.58 12.13
CA ASP A 171 7.45 -11.01 13.36
C ASP A 171 6.79 -12.40 13.22
N ASN A 172 7.45 -13.35 12.54
CA ASN A 172 6.97 -14.72 12.35
C ASN A 172 5.53 -14.85 11.79
N ASN A 173 5.14 -13.96 10.88
CA ASN A 173 3.79 -13.86 10.29
C ASN A 173 2.68 -13.46 11.28
N VAL A 174 3.04 -12.80 12.39
CA VAL A 174 2.05 -12.10 13.23
C VAL A 174 1.36 -11.04 12.39
N PHE A 175 0.02 -11.02 12.46
CA PHE A 175 -0.78 -10.07 11.69
C PHE A 175 -0.52 -8.62 12.15
N VAL A 176 -0.05 -7.79 11.23
CA VAL A 176 0.24 -6.37 11.41
C VAL A 176 -0.78 -5.56 10.60
N THR A 177 -1.58 -4.77 11.31
CA THR A 177 -2.49 -3.79 10.72
C THR A 177 -1.76 -2.46 10.52
N PRO A 178 -2.31 -1.55 9.68
CA PRO A 178 -1.79 -0.19 9.58
C PRO A 178 -1.58 0.50 10.95
N LYS A 179 -2.58 0.36 11.83
CA LYS A 179 -2.54 0.91 13.19
C LYS A 179 -1.43 0.26 14.04
N ARG A 180 -1.28 -1.07 13.99
CA ARG A 180 -0.22 -1.78 14.72
C ARG A 180 1.17 -1.40 14.23
N LEU A 181 1.34 -1.26 12.92
CA LEU A 181 2.59 -0.75 12.35
C LEU A 181 2.86 0.66 12.88
N HIS A 182 1.84 1.52 12.95
CA HIS A 182 1.97 2.88 13.48
C HIS A 182 2.43 2.94 14.94
N GLU A 183 1.96 2.00 15.76
CA GLU A 183 2.31 1.89 17.17
C GLU A 183 3.61 1.09 17.41
N SER A 184 4.24 0.58 16.35
CA SER A 184 5.39 -0.33 16.48
C SER A 184 6.68 0.37 16.88
N ALA A 185 7.45 -0.27 17.77
CA ALA A 185 8.78 0.21 18.16
C ALA A 185 9.75 0.31 16.97
N TRP A 186 9.51 -0.47 15.90
CA TRP A 186 10.27 -0.43 14.65
C TRP A 186 10.26 0.94 13.97
N LEU A 187 9.19 1.73 14.18
CA LEU A 187 9.00 3.03 13.57
C LEU A 187 9.22 4.20 14.54
N GLY A 188 9.38 3.89 15.84
CA GLY A 188 9.91 4.78 16.86
C GLY A 188 9.39 6.22 16.81
N ASP A 189 10.31 7.18 16.94
CA ASP A 189 10.08 8.62 17.03
C ASP A 189 9.42 9.23 15.78
N ILE A 190 9.49 8.56 14.62
CA ILE A 190 8.88 9.08 13.39
C ILE A 190 7.36 9.00 13.48
N ALA A 191 6.78 7.91 13.99
CA ALA A 191 5.32 7.81 14.10
C ALA A 191 4.71 8.93 14.93
N ALA A 192 5.42 9.37 15.97
CA ALA A 192 5.03 10.49 16.83
C ALA A 192 5.30 11.88 16.22
N ALA A 193 6.26 12.00 15.30
CA ALA A 193 6.70 13.27 14.71
C ALA A 193 6.29 13.47 13.23
N SER A 194 5.56 12.52 12.64
CA SER A 194 5.30 12.46 11.21
C SER A 194 3.81 12.55 10.88
N ASP A 195 3.42 13.70 10.35
CA ASP A 195 2.06 13.94 9.85
C ASP A 195 1.72 13.03 8.67
N GLY A 196 2.67 12.72 7.78
CA GLY A 196 2.38 11.89 6.60
C GLY A 196 2.38 10.39 6.89
N PHE A 197 3.19 9.92 7.84
CA PHE A 197 3.08 8.55 8.31
C PHE A 197 1.73 8.32 9.00
N SER A 198 1.30 9.25 9.86
CA SER A 198 -0.06 9.25 10.43
C SER A 198 -1.14 9.32 9.35
N PHE A 199 -0.93 10.13 8.31
CA PHE A 199 -1.84 10.23 7.18
C PHE A 199 -1.97 8.91 6.40
N PHE A 200 -0.87 8.27 6.00
CA PHE A 200 -0.96 6.99 5.31
C PHE A 200 -1.54 5.90 6.22
N SER A 201 -1.04 5.76 7.45
CA SER A 201 -1.42 4.66 8.35
C SER A 201 -2.83 4.77 8.92
N LEU A 202 -3.28 5.97 9.30
CA LEU A 202 -4.54 6.18 10.02
C LEU A 202 -5.62 6.84 9.16
N VAL A 203 -5.27 7.44 8.01
CA VAL A 203 -6.23 8.14 7.15
C VAL A 203 -6.44 7.42 5.82
N LEU A 204 -5.39 7.19 5.02
CA LEU A 204 -5.54 6.58 3.70
C LEU A 204 -5.66 5.05 3.74
N ALA A 205 -4.70 4.36 4.38
CA ALA A 205 -4.61 2.90 4.36
C ALA A 205 -5.87 2.20 4.89
N PRO A 206 -6.54 2.66 5.97
CA PRO A 206 -7.78 2.04 6.45
C PRO A 206 -8.93 2.05 5.43
N HIS A 207 -8.85 2.89 4.40
CA HIS A 207 -9.88 3.01 3.38
C HIS A 207 -9.49 2.40 2.04
N LEU A 208 -8.19 2.31 1.76
CA LEU A 208 -7.68 2.01 0.42
C LEU A 208 -6.80 0.76 0.37
N VAL A 209 -6.33 0.23 1.51
CA VAL A 209 -5.61 -1.04 1.54
C VAL A 209 -6.58 -2.16 1.88
N ALA A 210 -6.73 -3.12 0.98
CA ALA A 210 -7.39 -4.38 1.27
C ALA A 210 -6.39 -5.35 1.92
N ASN A 211 -6.86 -6.10 2.90
CA ASN A 211 -6.16 -7.27 3.45
C ASN A 211 -7.08 -8.46 3.16
N VAL A 212 -6.60 -9.41 2.37
CA VAL A 212 -7.36 -10.61 2.00
C VAL A 212 -6.56 -11.83 2.39
N GLU A 213 -7.21 -12.80 3.02
CA GLU A 213 -6.60 -14.10 3.31
C GLU A 213 -7.13 -15.13 2.32
N VAL A 214 -6.24 -15.86 1.66
CA VAL A 214 -6.56 -16.86 0.64
C VAL A 214 -5.82 -18.16 0.95
N VAL A 215 -6.43 -19.31 0.64
CA VAL A 215 -5.77 -20.61 0.78
C VAL A 215 -5.28 -21.04 -0.60
N VAL A 216 -3.97 -21.16 -0.76
CA VAL A 216 -3.34 -21.62 -2.02
C VAL A 216 -2.47 -22.83 -1.70
N GLY A 217 -2.73 -23.95 -2.38
CA GLY A 217 -1.97 -25.20 -2.15
C GLY A 217 -2.00 -25.69 -0.69
N GLY A 218 -3.11 -25.46 0.02
CA GLY A 218 -3.27 -25.86 1.42
C GLY A 218 -2.62 -24.94 2.46
N LYS A 219 -2.06 -23.79 2.04
CA LYS A 219 -1.48 -22.80 2.95
C LYS A 219 -2.26 -21.49 2.93
N LEU A 220 -2.43 -20.91 4.11
CA LEU A 220 -2.99 -19.57 4.24
C LEU A 220 -1.96 -18.52 3.80
N LYS A 221 -2.31 -17.74 2.78
CA LYS A 221 -1.58 -16.57 2.30
C LYS A 221 -2.37 -15.31 2.63
N ARG A 222 -1.66 -14.23 2.96
CA ARG A 222 -2.26 -12.90 3.13
C ARG A 222 -1.80 -12.03 1.97
N LEU A 223 -2.76 -11.49 1.23
CA LEU A 223 -2.55 -10.59 0.12
C LEU A 223 -2.96 -9.17 0.53
N ARG A 224 -2.16 -8.19 0.08
CA ARG A 224 -2.44 -6.78 0.28
C ARG A 224 -2.38 -6.05 -1.04
N TYR A 225 -3.43 -5.30 -1.33
CA TYR A 225 -3.50 -4.52 -2.56
C TYR A 225 -4.28 -3.23 -2.33
N LEU A 226 -4.06 -2.29 -3.24
CA LEU A 226 -4.84 -1.05 -3.29
C LEU A 226 -6.21 -1.33 -3.86
N ARG A 227 -7.25 -0.98 -3.11
CA ARG A 227 -8.63 -1.02 -3.58
C ARG A 227 -8.79 -0.03 -4.73
N PRO A 228 -9.41 -0.42 -5.86
CA PRO A 228 -9.73 0.53 -6.91
C PRO A 228 -10.53 1.70 -6.35
N LEU A 229 -10.11 2.93 -6.65
CA LEU A 229 -10.76 4.13 -6.11
C LEU A 229 -12.24 4.19 -6.49
N MET A 230 -12.57 3.75 -7.71
CA MET A 230 -13.95 3.61 -8.19
C MET A 230 -14.77 2.68 -7.29
N ALA A 231 -14.25 1.49 -6.99
CA ALA A 231 -14.90 0.53 -6.11
C ALA A 231 -15.17 1.13 -4.72
N VAL A 232 -14.22 1.88 -4.15
CA VAL A 232 -14.41 2.49 -2.83
C VAL A 232 -15.48 3.61 -2.84
N LYS A 233 -15.62 4.33 -3.95
CA LYS A 233 -16.65 5.38 -4.12
C LYS A 233 -18.03 4.77 -4.34
N GLU A 234 -18.14 3.85 -5.29
CA GLU A 234 -19.41 3.26 -5.70
C GLU A 234 -19.97 2.31 -4.63
N TRP A 235 -19.11 1.63 -3.86
CA TRP A 235 -19.53 0.79 -2.74
C TRP A 235 -20.43 1.52 -1.72
N LYS A 236 -20.26 2.83 -1.54
CA LYS A 236 -21.15 3.62 -0.66
C LYS A 236 -22.54 3.86 -1.24
N ARG A 237 -22.63 3.94 -2.57
CA ARG A 237 -23.88 4.21 -3.30
C ARG A 237 -24.70 2.95 -3.50
N MET A 238 -24.05 1.79 -3.43
CA MET A 238 -24.65 0.46 -3.61
C MET A 238 -25.19 -0.15 -2.31
N THR A 239 -25.97 0.61 -1.53
CA THR A 239 -26.49 0.16 -0.21
C THR A 239 -27.40 -1.07 -0.29
N GLU A 240 -28.22 -1.15 -1.34
CA GLU A 240 -29.13 -2.27 -1.59
C GLU A 240 -28.37 -3.55 -1.96
N PHE A 241 -27.44 -3.46 -2.92
CA PHE A 241 -26.56 -4.56 -3.33
C PHE A 241 -25.67 -5.05 -2.20
N ARG A 242 -25.15 -4.14 -1.37
CA ARG A 242 -24.39 -4.51 -0.18
C ARG A 242 -25.22 -5.34 0.80
N SER A 243 -26.50 -5.01 0.95
CA SER A 243 -27.41 -5.78 1.79
C SER A 243 -27.67 -7.15 1.17
N ASN A 244 -27.91 -7.21 -0.14
CA ASN A 244 -28.11 -8.47 -0.87
C ASN A 244 -26.89 -9.40 -0.85
N LEU A 245 -25.67 -8.83 -0.86
CA LEU A 245 -24.42 -9.57 -0.71
C LEU A 245 -24.29 -10.17 0.70
N LEU A 246 -24.66 -9.41 1.75
CA LEU A 246 -24.65 -9.90 3.13
C LEU A 246 -25.67 -11.04 3.33
N TYR A 247 -26.87 -10.90 2.77
CA TYR A 247 -27.91 -11.94 2.84
C TYR A 247 -27.55 -13.22 2.07
N ALA A 248 -26.67 -13.15 1.06
CA ALA A 248 -26.17 -14.35 0.38
C ALA A 248 -25.36 -15.26 1.31
N VAL A 249 -24.62 -14.64 2.25
CA VAL A 249 -23.70 -15.32 3.17
C VAL A 249 -24.43 -15.93 4.37
N GLU A 250 -25.69 -15.55 4.64
CA GLU A 250 -26.47 -16.02 5.80
C GLU A 250 -27.22 -17.35 5.57
N ARG A 251 -26.99 -18.06 4.45
CA ARG A 251 -27.65 -19.34 4.15
C ARG A 251 -27.00 -20.52 4.90
N GLU A 252 -27.78 -21.56 5.20
CA GLU A 252 -27.33 -22.73 6.01
C GLU A 252 -26.24 -23.58 5.33
N ASN A 253 -26.09 -23.52 4.01
CA ASN A 253 -25.06 -24.24 3.27
C ASN A 253 -23.89 -23.31 2.87
N ILE A 254 -22.70 -23.57 3.42
CA ILE A 254 -21.50 -22.75 3.22
C ILE A 254 -21.05 -22.74 1.75
N ASN A 255 -21.15 -23.87 1.04
CA ASN A 255 -20.67 -23.94 -0.34
C ASN A 255 -21.54 -23.08 -1.27
N ASP A 256 -22.86 -23.22 -1.17
CA ASP A 256 -23.83 -22.43 -1.93
C ASP A 256 -23.68 -20.93 -1.58
N SER A 257 -23.39 -20.61 -0.31
CA SER A 257 -23.20 -19.22 0.13
C SER A 257 -21.95 -18.54 -0.48
N ILE A 258 -20.90 -19.32 -0.79
CA ILE A 258 -19.66 -18.80 -1.38
C ILE A 258 -19.84 -18.59 -2.89
N GLU A 259 -20.49 -19.52 -3.57
CA GLU A 259 -20.81 -19.40 -5.01
C GLU A 259 -21.74 -18.20 -5.25
N ASP A 260 -22.84 -18.11 -4.51
CA ASP A 260 -23.77 -16.97 -4.53
C ASP A 260 -23.07 -15.63 -4.22
N PHE A 261 -22.07 -15.65 -3.32
CA PHE A 261 -21.29 -14.46 -3.00
C PHE A 261 -20.45 -14.00 -4.19
N PHE A 262 -19.78 -14.91 -4.88
CA PHE A 262 -18.94 -14.56 -6.04
C PHE A 262 -19.77 -14.10 -7.24
N GLU A 263 -20.93 -14.73 -7.51
CA GLU A 263 -21.85 -14.28 -8.55
C GLU A 263 -22.34 -12.86 -8.29
N LYS A 264 -22.81 -12.57 -7.07
CA LYS A 264 -23.24 -11.21 -6.70
C LYS A 264 -22.09 -10.21 -6.70
N ALA A 265 -20.87 -10.63 -6.36
CA ALA A 265 -19.70 -9.76 -6.46
C ALA A 265 -19.38 -9.40 -7.91
N GLU A 266 -19.58 -10.33 -8.85
CA GLU A 266 -19.45 -10.08 -10.29
C GLU A 266 -20.55 -9.15 -10.81
N GLU A 267 -21.81 -9.33 -10.42
CA GLU A 267 -22.89 -8.39 -10.76
C GLU A 267 -22.60 -6.96 -10.27
N ILE A 268 -22.05 -6.84 -9.06
CA ILE A 268 -21.63 -5.56 -8.51
C ILE A 268 -20.48 -4.96 -9.34
N LYS A 269 -19.50 -5.77 -9.74
CA LYS A 269 -18.37 -5.36 -10.58
C LYS A 269 -18.86 -4.84 -11.93
N ASP A 270 -19.75 -5.55 -12.61
CA ASP A 270 -20.25 -5.16 -13.94
C ASP A 270 -21.13 -3.90 -13.92
N ARG A 271 -21.76 -3.63 -12.77
CA ARG A 271 -22.59 -2.44 -12.58
C ARG A 271 -21.79 -1.18 -12.21
N MET A 272 -20.60 -1.35 -11.63
CA MET A 272 -19.69 -0.25 -11.28
C MET A 272 -19.00 0.33 -12.51
#